data_AF-A0A850TP69-F1
#
_entry.id   AF-A0A850TP69-F1
#
_cell.length_a   1.000
_cell.length_b   1.000
_cell.length_c   1.000
_cell.angle_alpha   90.00
_cell.angle_beta   90.00
_cell.angle_gamma   90.00
#
_symmetry.space_group_name_H-M   'P 1'
#
loop_
_entity.id
_entity.type
_entity.pdbx_description
1 polymer ?
#
loop_
_entity_poly.entity_id
_entity_poly.type
_entity_poly.pdbx_seq_one_letter_code
_entity_poly.pdbx_strand_id
1 'polypeptide(L)'
;ILFQIFDAFKSRLHDSNSKVNQVALETMHKMIPLLKDNLSPVINMLIPAMVDNNLNSKNPGIYAAATNVIQALCQHLDNYLLLQPFCTKAQFLNGKAKQDMTEKLA
;
A
#
# COMPACT_ATOMS: atom_id res chain seq x y z
N ILE A 1 9.35 -3.12 -17.93
CA ILE A 1 9.11 -1.68 -17.68
C ILE A 1 8.32 -1.46 -16.39
N LEU A 2 7.05 -1.89 -16.27
CA LEU A 2 6.24 -1.65 -15.07
C LEU A 2 6.90 -2.14 -13.77
N PHE A 3 7.42 -3.37 -13.78
CA PHE A 3 8.18 -3.94 -12.66
C PHE A 3 9.39 -3.08 -12.29
N GLN A 4 10.21 -2.64 -13.26
CA GLN A 4 11.41 -1.84 -13.00
C GLN A 4 11.06 -0.45 -12.41
N ILE A 5 9.99 0.17 -12.89
CA ILE A 5 9.49 1.45 -12.36
C ILE A 5 9.11 1.28 -10.89
N PHE A 6 8.29 0.29 -10.59
CA PHE A 6 7.83 0.07 -9.22
C PHE A 6 8.91 -0.47 -8.29
N ASP A 7 9.86 -1.23 -8.83
CA ASP A 7 11.01 -1.71 -8.09
C ASP A 7 11.86 -0.54 -7.56
N ALA A 8 12.14 0.45 -8.42
CA ALA A 8 12.80 1.68 -8.02
C ALA A 8 11.93 2.55 -7.09
N PHE A 9 10.63 2.64 -7.38
CA PHE A 9 9.67 3.45 -6.63
C PHE A 9 9.49 3.01 -5.18
N LYS A 10 9.60 1.70 -4.88
CA LYS A 10 9.55 1.16 -3.50
C LYS A 10 10.43 1.91 -2.51
N SER A 11 11.63 2.31 -2.95
CA SER A 11 12.57 3.04 -2.09
C SER A 11 11.96 4.34 -1.54
N ARG A 12 11.05 4.96 -2.28
CA ARG A 12 10.36 6.19 -1.87
C ARG A 12 9.25 5.89 -0.84
N LEU A 13 8.58 4.74 -0.94
CA LEU A 13 7.56 4.28 0.02
C LEU A 13 8.13 3.90 1.40
N HIS A 14 9.46 3.89 1.53
CA HIS A 14 10.19 3.66 2.79
C HIS A 14 11.28 4.70 3.02
N ASP A 15 11.19 5.86 2.37
CA ASP A 15 12.21 6.89 2.50
C ASP A 15 12.29 7.38 3.96
N SER A 16 13.52 7.58 4.46
CA SER A 16 13.75 8.08 5.81
C SER A 16 13.25 9.52 5.98
N ASN A 17 13.18 10.28 4.89
CA ASN A 17 12.52 11.56 4.87
C ASN A 17 10.99 11.35 4.83
N SER A 18 10.33 11.69 5.93
CA SER A 18 8.87 11.53 6.07
C SER A 18 8.06 12.25 4.99
N LYS A 19 8.54 13.38 4.47
CA LYS A 19 7.84 14.11 3.40
C LYS A 19 7.94 13.38 2.06
N VAL A 20 9.10 12.77 1.77
CA VAL A 20 9.28 11.94 0.56
C VAL A 20 8.39 10.70 0.64
N ASN A 21 8.36 10.03 1.79
CA ASN A 21 7.50 8.88 2.04
C ASN A 21 6.01 9.22 1.84
N GLN A 22 5.53 10.29 2.48
CA GLN A 22 4.14 10.71 2.37
C GLN A 22 3.76 11.04 0.91
N VAL A 23 4.59 11.82 0.20
CA VAL A 23 4.33 12.16 -1.22
C VAL A 23 4.34 10.92 -2.10
N ALA A 24 5.16 9.91 -1.80
CA ALA A 24 5.15 8.65 -2.53
C ALA A 24 3.82 7.90 -2.34
N LEU A 25 3.30 7.83 -1.12
CA LEU A 25 1.99 7.22 -0.84
C LEU A 25 0.85 7.99 -1.55
N GLU A 26 0.85 9.32 -1.46
CA GLU A 26 -0.14 10.16 -2.16
C GLU A 26 -0.05 10.02 -3.69
N THR A 27 1.14 9.78 -4.22
CA THR A 27 1.36 9.50 -5.65
C THR A 27 0.80 8.12 -6.01
N MET A 28 1.01 7.10 -5.18
CA MET A 28 0.40 5.77 -5.38
C MET A 28 -1.12 5.85 -5.40
N HIS A 29 -1.71 6.60 -4.48
CA HIS A 29 -3.16 6.81 -4.43
C HIS A 29 -3.71 7.35 -5.77
N LYS A 30 -2.99 8.26 -6.42
CA LYS A 30 -3.35 8.80 -7.74
C LYS A 30 -3.14 7.80 -8.88
N MET A 31 -2.12 6.94 -8.78
CA MET A 31 -1.79 5.96 -9.82
C MET A 31 -2.75 4.76 -9.84
N ILE A 32 -3.26 4.34 -8.68
CA ILE A 32 -4.17 3.18 -8.56
C ILE A 32 -5.39 3.25 -9.50
N PRO A 33 -6.21 4.32 -9.53
CA PRO A 33 -7.37 4.38 -10.43
C PRO A 33 -6.99 4.43 -11.92
N LEU A 34 -5.78 4.85 -12.25
CA LEU A 34 -5.27 4.94 -13.63
C LEU A 34 -4.78 3.58 -14.13
N LEU A 35 -4.11 2.82 -13.27
CA LEU A 35 -3.49 1.54 -13.62
C LEU A 35 -4.42 0.34 -13.37
N LYS A 36 -5.27 0.40 -12.34
CA LYS A 36 -6.22 -0.65 -11.96
C LYS A 36 -5.54 -2.03 -11.92
N ASP A 37 -6.16 -3.04 -12.51
CA ASP A 37 -5.67 -4.43 -12.53
C ASP A 37 -4.35 -4.60 -13.32
N ASN A 38 -3.89 -3.59 -14.08
CA ASN A 38 -2.53 -3.62 -14.65
C ASN A 38 -1.44 -3.61 -13.57
N LEU A 39 -1.78 -3.31 -12.30
CA LEU A 39 -0.89 -3.45 -11.16
C LEU A 39 -0.71 -4.91 -10.71
N SER A 40 -1.51 -5.86 -11.21
CA SER A 40 -1.46 -7.27 -10.83
C SER A 40 -0.03 -7.87 -10.83
N PRO A 41 0.83 -7.63 -11.84
CA PRO A 41 2.20 -8.18 -11.86
C PRO A 41 3.12 -7.67 -10.75
N VAL A 42 2.77 -6.56 -10.09
CA VAL A 42 3.60 -5.90 -9.06
C VAL A 42 2.90 -5.81 -7.70
N ILE A 43 1.65 -6.26 -7.59
CA ILE A 43 0.82 -6.02 -6.40
C ILE A 43 1.38 -6.69 -5.13
N ASN A 44 1.90 -7.91 -5.27
CA ASN A 44 2.53 -8.67 -4.18
C ASN A 44 3.79 -7.99 -3.63
N MET A 45 4.46 -7.19 -4.47
CA MET A 45 5.64 -6.43 -4.10
C MET A 45 5.26 -5.07 -3.49
N LEU A 46 4.24 -4.41 -4.05
CA LEU A 46 3.82 -3.08 -3.63
C LEU A 46 3.06 -3.08 -2.31
N ILE A 47 2.17 -4.06 -2.09
CA ILE A 47 1.35 -4.10 -0.86
C ILE A 47 2.23 -4.08 0.40
N PRO A 48 3.23 -4.97 0.57
CA PRO A 48 4.14 -4.89 1.71
C PRO A 48 4.78 -3.50 1.84
N ALA A 49 5.21 -2.92 0.72
CA ALA A 49 5.90 -1.63 0.72
C ALA A 49 5.00 -0.46 1.16
N MET A 50 3.70 -0.56 0.89
CA MET A 50 2.72 0.45 1.26
C MET A 50 2.24 0.28 2.70
N VAL A 51 2.21 -0.95 3.26
CA VAL A 51 1.58 -1.22 4.57
C VAL A 51 2.54 -1.34 5.75
N ASP A 52 3.73 -1.93 5.58
CA ASP A 52 4.52 -2.48 6.71
C ASP A 52 4.87 -1.47 7.81
N ASN A 53 5.38 -0.31 7.42
CA ASN A 53 5.73 0.74 8.37
C ASN A 53 4.79 1.94 8.32
N ASN A 54 4.05 2.10 7.21
CA ASN A 54 3.28 3.32 7.00
C ASN A 54 1.95 3.29 7.77
N LEU A 55 1.31 2.12 7.91
CA LEU A 55 0.09 1.97 8.72
C LEU A 55 0.33 2.01 10.24
N ASN A 56 1.56 1.81 10.68
CA ASN A 56 1.95 1.99 12.08
C ASN A 56 2.75 3.29 12.30
N SER A 57 2.78 4.17 11.29
CA SER A 57 3.54 5.41 11.38
C SER A 57 2.98 6.32 12.46
N LYS A 58 3.88 6.89 13.29
CA LYS A 58 3.53 7.94 14.25
C LYS A 58 3.27 9.29 13.57
N ASN A 59 3.63 9.42 12.30
CA ASN A 59 3.32 10.60 11.50
C ASN A 59 1.88 10.46 10.95
N PRO A 60 0.94 11.34 11.37
CA PRO A 60 -0.45 11.22 10.97
C PRO A 60 -0.66 11.41 9.46
N GLY A 61 0.17 12.19 8.79
CA GLY A 61 0.10 12.37 7.33
C GLY A 61 0.48 11.10 6.57
N ILE A 62 1.52 10.40 7.00
CA ILE A 62 1.91 9.10 6.43
C ILE A 62 0.83 8.04 6.67
N TYR A 63 0.32 7.96 7.91
CA TYR A 63 -0.76 7.04 8.24
C TYR A 63 -1.99 7.29 7.36
N ALA A 64 -2.46 8.53 7.27
CA ALA A 64 -3.62 8.89 6.45
C ALA A 64 -3.39 8.60 4.95
N ALA A 65 -2.19 8.87 4.43
CA ALA A 65 -1.84 8.56 3.05
C ALA A 65 -1.85 7.04 2.80
N ALA A 66 -1.33 6.24 3.72
CA ALA A 66 -1.33 4.78 3.62
C ALA A 66 -2.74 4.18 3.69
N THR A 67 -3.61 4.69 4.58
CA THR A 67 -5.01 4.25 4.64
C THR A 67 -5.77 4.57 3.36
N ASN A 68 -5.51 5.74 2.75
CA ASN A 68 -6.12 6.14 1.48
C ASN A 68 -5.66 5.23 0.33
N VAL A 69 -4.37 4.86 0.30
CA VAL A 69 -3.85 3.90 -0.68
C VAL A 69 -4.56 2.55 -0.57
N ILE A 70 -4.72 2.00 0.63
CA ILE A 70 -5.42 0.72 0.84
C ILE A 70 -6.88 0.81 0.41
N GLN A 71 -7.55 1.90 0.77
CA GLN A 71 -8.92 2.14 0.33
C GLN A 71 -9.03 2.20 -1.20
N ALA A 72 -8.13 2.91 -1.87
CA ALA A 72 -8.12 2.98 -3.32
C ALA A 72 -7.85 1.62 -3.98
N LEU A 73 -7.00 0.77 -3.40
CA LEU A 73 -6.82 -0.60 -3.87
C LEU A 73 -8.15 -1.35 -3.85
N CYS A 74 -8.84 -1.37 -2.70
CA CYS A 74 -10.15 -2.04 -2.56
C CYS A 74 -11.23 -1.47 -3.48
N GLN A 75 -11.14 -0.19 -3.86
CA GLN A 75 -12.13 0.48 -4.72
C GLN A 75 -11.90 0.24 -6.21
N HIS A 76 -10.67 -0.04 -6.63
CA HIS A 76 -10.28 0.01 -8.04
C HIS A 76 -9.67 -1.28 -8.60
N LEU A 77 -9.28 -2.22 -7.74
CA LEU A 77 -8.77 -3.53 -8.15
C LEU A 77 -9.78 -4.62 -7.84
N ASP A 78 -9.72 -5.71 -8.62
CA ASP A 78 -10.46 -6.93 -8.30
C ASP A 78 -10.08 -7.47 -6.90
N ASN A 79 -11.08 -7.69 -6.05
CA ASN A 79 -10.90 -8.22 -4.70
C ASN A 79 -10.17 -9.58 -4.68
N TYR A 80 -10.32 -10.40 -5.72
CA TYR A 80 -9.58 -11.66 -5.83
C TYR A 80 -8.05 -11.45 -5.90
N LEU A 81 -7.60 -10.32 -6.47
CA LEU A 81 -6.18 -9.95 -6.50
C LEU A 81 -5.66 -9.49 -5.13
N LEU A 82 -6.54 -8.93 -4.29
CA LEU A 82 -6.18 -8.34 -3.00
C LEU A 82 -6.27 -9.32 -1.84
N LEU A 83 -7.14 -10.33 -1.93
CA LEU A 83 -7.44 -11.26 -0.84
C LEU A 83 -6.18 -11.90 -0.28
N GLN A 84 -5.40 -12.59 -1.12
CA GLN A 84 -4.22 -13.33 -0.66
C GLN A 84 -3.11 -12.40 -0.12
N PRO A 85 -2.77 -11.28 -0.79
CA PRO A 85 -1.81 -10.32 -0.24
C PRO A 85 -2.24 -9.72 1.10
N PHE A 86 -3.52 -9.37 1.24
CA PHE A 86 -4.04 -8.77 2.47
C PHE A 86 -4.05 -9.78 3.61
N CYS A 87 -4.52 -11.00 3.37
CA CYS A 87 -4.44 -12.11 4.33
C CYS A 87 -3.00 -12.33 4.79
N THR A 88 -2.07 -12.43 3.83
CA THR A 88 -0.65 -12.65 4.12
C THR A 88 -0.08 -11.53 4.99
N LYS A 89 -0.33 -10.25 4.65
CA LYS A 89 0.18 -9.13 5.44
C LYS A 89 -0.46 -9.02 6.82
N ALA A 90 -1.78 -9.25 6.93
CA ALA A 90 -2.47 -9.23 8.22
C ALA A 90 -1.90 -10.25 9.23
N GLN A 91 -1.32 -11.37 8.77
CA GLN A 91 -0.65 -12.35 9.63
C GLN A 91 0.60 -11.79 10.31
N PHE A 92 1.37 -10.94 9.63
CA PHE A 92 2.68 -10.45 10.11
C PHE A 92 2.65 -9.02 10.67
N LEU A 93 1.58 -8.27 10.41
CA LEU A 93 1.38 -6.93 10.99
C LEU A 93 1.03 -7.01 12.49
N ASN A 94 1.14 -5.89 13.17
CA ASN A 94 0.76 -5.73 14.57
C ASN A 94 0.04 -4.39 14.80
N GLY A 95 -0.57 -4.25 15.99
CA GLY A 95 -1.22 -3.01 16.41
C GLY A 95 -2.30 -2.54 15.44
N LYS A 96 -2.30 -1.24 15.14
CA LYS A 96 -3.32 -0.60 14.30
C LYS A 96 -3.27 -1.10 12.86
N ALA A 97 -2.07 -1.31 12.30
CA ALA A 97 -1.93 -1.84 10.95
C ALA A 97 -2.57 -3.22 10.76
N LYS A 98 -2.46 -4.11 11.75
CA LYS A 98 -3.12 -5.43 11.69
C LYS A 98 -4.64 -5.29 11.71
N GLN A 99 -5.15 -4.43 12.59
CA GLN A 99 -6.58 -4.14 12.68
C GLN A 99 -7.10 -3.61 11.33
N ASP A 100 -6.47 -2.58 10.78
CA ASP A 100 -6.90 -1.94 9.53
C ASP A 100 -6.92 -2.93 8.37
N MET A 101 -5.91 -3.79 8.26
CA MET A 101 -5.87 -4.82 7.20
C MET A 101 -6.92 -5.90 7.39
N THR A 102 -7.21 -6.29 8.64
CA THR A 102 -8.24 -7.31 8.94
C THR A 102 -9.64 -6.77 8.66
N GLU A 103 -9.89 -5.48 8.94
CA GLU A 103 -11.16 -4.81 8.61
C GLU A 103 -11.44 -4.76 7.10
N LYS A 104 -10.43 -4.87 6.24
CA LYS A 104 -10.61 -4.97 4.78
C LYS A 104 -10.95 -6.39 4.29
N LEU A 105 -10.84 -7.39 5.17
CA LEU A 105 -11.12 -8.79 4.87
C LEU A 105 -12.46 -9.28 5.44
N ALA A 106 -13.11 -8.46 6.27
CA ALA A 106 -14.42 -8.72 6.87
C ALA A 106 -15.55 -8.26 5.95
#